data_AF-A0A3C0FW98-F1
#
_entry.id   AF-A0A3C0FW98-F1
#
_cell.length_a   1.000
_cell.length_b   1.000
_cell.length_c   1.000
_cell.angle_alpha   90.00
_cell.angle_beta   90.00
_cell.angle_gamma   90.00
#
_symmetry.space_group_name_H-M   'P 1'
#
loop_
_entity.id
_entity.type
_entity.pdbx_description
1 polymer ?
#
loop_
_entity_poly.entity_id
_entity_poly.type
_entity_poly.pdbx_seq_one_letter_code
_entity_poly.pdbx_strand_id
1 'polypeptide(L)' 'RGWRMCVSGCPYKKVYYNWSTGKSEKCTLCYPRIESGNPTVCSETCVGRIRYIGVMLYDADKIEAAANAEETT' A
#
# COMPACT_ATOMS: atom_id res chain seq x y z
N ARG A 1 6.29 12.76 14.07
CA ARG A 1 7.68 13.10 14.44
C ARG A 1 8.65 13.09 13.24
N GLY A 2 8.26 12.68 12.03
CA GLY A 2 9.07 12.96 10.82
C GLY A 2 10.47 12.33 10.78
N TRP A 3 10.73 11.26 11.53
CA TRP A 3 12.04 10.64 11.68
C TRP A 3 12.63 10.00 10.41
N ARG A 4 11.84 9.87 9.35
CA ARG A 4 12.25 9.36 8.02
C ARG A 4 12.70 7.90 7.99
N MET A 5 12.67 7.16 9.10
CA MET A 5 12.99 5.72 9.14
C MET A 5 12.04 4.85 8.31
N CYS A 6 10.80 5.29 8.12
CA CYS A 6 9.85 4.59 7.24
C CYS A 6 10.23 4.69 5.75
N VAL A 7 11.00 5.70 5.34
CA VAL A 7 11.45 5.87 3.96
C VAL A 7 12.50 4.82 3.61
N SER A 8 13.48 4.61 4.50
CA SER A 8 14.50 3.56 4.32
C SER A 8 13.92 2.16 4.51
N GLY A 9 13.07 1.96 5.52
CA GLY A 9 12.51 0.65 5.88
C GLY A 9 11.59 0.02 4.84
N CYS A 10 10.93 0.81 3.98
CA CYS A 10 10.12 0.25 2.90
C CYS A 10 11.02 -0.31 1.78
N PRO A 11 10.98 -1.62 1.47
CA PRO A 11 11.79 -2.20 0.39
C PRO A 11 11.41 -1.62 -0.98
N TYR A 12 10.14 -1.29 -1.18
CA TYR A 12 9.61 -0.72 -2.44
C TYR A 12 9.72 0.80 -2.57
N LYS A 13 10.26 1.48 -1.55
CA LYS A 13 10.46 2.95 -1.55
C LYS A 13 9.19 3.73 -1.91
N LYS A 14 8.03 3.30 -1.38
CA LYS A 14 6.71 3.92 -1.63
C LYS A 14 6.27 4.94 -0.57
N VAL A 15 7.17 5.28 0.34
CA VAL A 15 6.96 6.33 1.34
C VAL A 15 7.80 7.53 0.94
N TYR A 16 7.16 8.69 0.80
CA TYR A 16 7.80 9.93 0.37
C TYR A 16 7.84 10.92 1.54
N TYR A 17 8.90 11.71 1.64
CA TYR A 17 9.00 12.74 2.67
C TYR A 17 8.56 14.09 2.11
N ASN A 18 7.59 14.72 2.76
CA ASN A 18 7.16 16.06 2.45
C ASN A 18 8.08 17.07 3.15
N TRP A 19 8.86 17.80 2.36
CA TRP A 19 9.84 18.77 2.84
C TRP A 19 9.22 20.02 3.46
N SER A 20 7.98 20.35 3.09
CA SER A 20 7.26 21.52 3.63
C SER A 20 6.62 21.20 4.98
N THR A 21 5.89 20.08 5.09
CA THR A 21 5.19 19.71 6.33
C THR A 21 6.08 18.99 7.34
N GLY A 22 7.25 18.53 6.91
CA GLY A 22 8.18 17.74 7.73
C GLY A 22 7.67 16.34 8.08
N LYS A 23 6.71 15.83 7.30
CA LYS A 23 6.06 14.52 7.53
C LYS A 23 6.23 13.63 6.32
N SER A 24 6.21 12.31 6.56
CA SER A 24 6.18 11.33 5.47
C SER A 24 4.74 11.04 5.05
N GLU A 25 4.53 10.92 3.75
CA GLU A 25 3.25 10.64 3.11
C GLU A 25 3.39 9.41 2.20
N LYS A 26 2.30 8.67 2.03
CA LYS A 26 2.25 7.45 1.20
C LYS A 26 0.89 7.32 0.54
N CYS A 27 0.79 6.40 -0.42
CA CYS A 27 -0.51 5.97 -0.94
C CYS A 27 -1.45 5.52 0.19
N THR A 28 -2.66 6.06 0.17
CA THR A 28 -3.74 5.78 1.14
C THR A 28 -4.78 4.81 0.59
N LEU A 29 -4.49 4.20 -0.57
CA LEU A 29 -5.43 3.36 -1.32
C LEU A 29 -6.77 4.06 -1.60
N CYS A 30 -6.77 5.40 -1.70
CA CYS A 30 -7.98 6.20 -1.86
C CYS A 30 -9.11 5.81 -0.88
N TYR A 31 -8.80 5.58 0.40
CA TYR A 31 -9.80 5.13 1.39
C TYR A 31 -11.14 5.89 1.36
N PRO A 32 -11.23 7.22 1.15
CA PRO A 32 -12.53 7.91 1.13
C PRO A 32 -13.44 7.45 -0.02
N ARG A 33 -12.84 6.98 -1.13
CA ARG A 33 -13.58 6.43 -2.28
C ARG A 33 -13.97 4.98 -2.02
N ILE A 34 -13.04 4.17 -1.52
CA ILE A 34 -13.30 2.74 -1.25
C ILE A 34 -14.40 2.55 -0.20
N GLU A 35 -14.42 3.38 0.84
CA GLU A 35 -15.49 3.37 1.86
C GLU A 35 -16.87 3.66 1.26
N SER A 36 -16.92 4.42 0.16
CA SER A 36 -18.14 4.71 -0.60
C SER A 36 -18.41 3.69 -1.73
N GLY A 37 -17.66 2.58 -1.80
CA GLY A 37 -17.78 1.57 -2.85
C GLY A 37 -17.20 1.96 -4.21
N ASN A 38 -16.48 3.09 -4.29
CA ASN A 38 -15.87 3.56 -5.53
C ASN A 38 -14.45 3.00 -5.70
N PRO A 39 -13.98 2.78 -6.95
CA PRO A 39 -12.61 2.37 -7.22
C PRO A 39 -11.59 3.47 -6.86
N THR A 40 -10.32 3.09 -6.76
CA THR A 40 -9.24 4.09 -6.65
C THR A 40 -9.14 4.91 -7.93
N VAL A 41 -8.72 6.18 -7.80
CA VAL A 41 -8.58 7.08 -8.95
C VAL A 41 -7.67 6.49 -10.02
N CYS A 42 -6.56 5.88 -9.61
CA CYS A 42 -5.60 5.29 -10.54
C CYS A 42 -6.13 4.03 -11.24
N SER A 43 -7.04 3.27 -10.64
CA SER A 43 -7.67 2.12 -11.30
C SER A 43 -8.81 2.55 -12.22
N GLU A 44 -9.64 3.50 -11.80
CA GLU A 44 -10.74 4.05 -12.61
C GLU A 44 -10.24 4.73 -13.89
N THR A 45 -9.17 5.52 -13.78
CA THR A 45 -8.58 6.26 -14.91
C THR A 45 -7.63 5.41 -15.77
N CYS A 46 -7.54 4.10 -15.53
CA CYS A 46 -6.64 3.23 -16.27
C CYS A 46 -7.13 3.03 -17.72
N VAL A 47 -6.55 3.78 -18.66
CA VAL A 47 -6.88 3.72 -20.10
C VAL A 47 -6.82 2.30 -20.65
N GLY A 48 -5.80 1.54 -20.25
CA GLY A 48 -5.59 0.17 -20.73
C GLY A 48 -6.48 -0.88 -20.07
N ARG A 49 -7.31 -0.53 -19.08
CA ARG A 49 -8.21 -1.45 -18.35
C ARG A 49 -7.50 -2.70 -17.79
N ILE A 50 -6.24 -2.57 -17.39
CA ILE A 50 -5.42 -3.66 -16.86
C ILE A 50 -5.47 -3.77 -15.32
N ARG A 51 -6.12 -2.82 -14.64
CA ARG A 51 -6.16 -2.74 -13.17
C ARG A 51 -7.48 -3.28 -12.64
N TYR A 52 -7.39 -4.25 -11.75
CA TYR A 52 -8.53 -4.86 -11.07
C TYR A 52 -8.41 -4.66 -9.56
N ILE A 53 -9.53 -4.38 -8.91
CA ILE A 53 -9.63 -4.25 -7.46
C ILE A 53 -10.67 -5.24 -6.99
N GLY A 54 -10.34 -6.03 -5.97
CA GLY A 54 -11.22 -7.00 -5.36
C GLY A 54 -10.85 -7.24 -3.90
N VAL A 55 -11.76 -7.87 -3.16
CA VAL A 55 -11.54 -8.25 -1.77
C VAL A 55 -10.65 -9.49 -1.71
N MET A 56 -9.74 -9.52 -0.74
CA MET A 56 -8.95 -10.70 -0.39
C MET A 56 -9.19 -11.02 1.08
N LEU A 57 -9.77 -12.19 1.33
CA LEU A 57 -9.89 -12.74 2.68
C LEU A 57 -8.59 -13.47 3.01
N TYR A 58 -7.99 -13.14 4.15
CA TYR A 58 -6.77 -13.78 4.62
C TYR A 58 -6.86 -14.07 6.12
N ASP A 59 -6.14 -15.10 6.55
CA ASP A 59 -6.02 -15.49 7.96
C ASP A 59 -4.87 -14.69 8.59
N ALA A 60 -5.20 -13.75 9.48
CA ALA A 60 -4.22 -12.86 10.09
C ALA A 60 -3.24 -13.60 11.02
N ASP A 61 -3.67 -14.70 11.63
CA ASP A 61 -2.86 -15.46 12.59
C ASP A 61 -1.73 -16.23 11.91
N LYS A 62 -1.84 -16.47 10.59
CA LYS A 62 -0.84 -17.23 9.80
C LYS A 62 0.21 -16.35 9.13
N ILE A 63 0.17 -15.03 9.31
CA ILE A 63 1.08 -14.10 8.61
C ILE A 63 2.54 -14.36 8.97
N GLU A 64 2.86 -14.53 10.25
CA GLU A 64 4.26 -14.71 10.70
C GLU A 64 4.87 -16.01 10.15
N ALA A 65 4.13 -17.11 10.22
CA ALA A 65 4.56 -18.39 9.67
C ALA A 65 4.76 -18.32 8.15
N ALA A 66 3.84 -17.65 7.43
CA ALA A 66 3.93 -17.49 5.99
C ALA A 66 5.09 -16.58 5.55
N ALA A 67 5.36 -15.50 6.30
CA ALA A 67 6.44 -14.55 5.98
C ALA A 67 7.84 -15.12 6.24
N ASN A 68 7.96 -16.11 7.13
CA ASN A 68 9.22 -16.78 7.48
C ASN A 68 9.40 -18.13 6.77
N ALA A 69 8.51 -18.51 5.85
CA ALA A 69 8.62 -19.76 5.11
C ALA A 69 9.92 -19.78 4.29
N GLU A 70 10.56 -20.94 4.21
CA GLU A 70 11.74 -21.13 3.36
C GLU A 70 11.38 -20.86 1.90
N GLU A 71 12.25 -20.15 1.20
CA GLU A 71 12.07 -19.81 -0.20
C GLU A 71 12.21 -21.10 -1.03
N THR A 72 11.08 -21.71 -1.40
CA THR A 72 11.05 -22.91 -2.24
C THR A 72 11.49 -22.53 -3.65
N THR A 73 12.79 -22.61 -3.90
CA THR A 73 13.39 -22.42 -5.23
C THR A 73 13.86 -23.75 -5.78
#